data_AF-A0A535RV31-F1
#
_entry.id   AF-A0A535RV31-F1
#
_cell.length_a   1.000
_cell.length_b   1.000
_cell.length_c   1.000
_cell.angle_alpha   90.00
_cell.angle_beta   90.00
_cell.angle_gamma   90.00
#
_symmetry.space_group_name_H-M   'P 1'
#
loop_
_entity.id
_entity.type
_entity.pdbx_description
1 polymer ?
#
loop_
_entity_poly.entity_id
_entity_poly.type
_entity_poly.pdbx_seq_one_letter_code
_entity_poly.pdbx_strand_id
1 'polypeptide(L)'
;MTGQFFFTAIAGLALSIAGFGALVATFRRDAAWSRTELWRLRSIVLLGFVCMFLALAPLPLYYAVAGDEMLAIRLSSLLLVIAEVWEVRNALAERNEWQSRDWVRRYIAVAASQVAFNLLNVALGSVWLLMIGLLTRLSHPALLFIRVLRDFQPPIAGE
;
A
#
# COMPACT_ATOMS: atom_id res chain seq x y z
N MET A 1 18.73 -0.88 -14.81
CA MET A 1 18.14 0.07 -13.85
C MET A 1 18.64 -0.25 -12.45
N THR A 2 19.13 0.75 -11.74
CA THR A 2 19.55 0.64 -10.34
C THR A 2 18.36 0.26 -9.47
N GLY A 3 18.57 -0.61 -8.47
CA GLY A 3 17.51 -1.00 -7.53
C GLY A 3 16.51 -2.05 -8.06
N GLN A 4 16.74 -2.63 -9.24
CA GLN A 4 15.85 -3.65 -9.82
C GLN A 4 15.52 -4.80 -8.85
N PHE A 5 16.52 -5.34 -8.15
CA PHE A 5 16.30 -6.40 -7.15
C PHE A 5 15.31 -5.96 -6.06
N PHE A 6 15.49 -4.75 -5.53
CA PHE A 6 14.59 -4.21 -4.51
C PHE A 6 13.17 -4.07 -5.04
N PHE A 7 12.99 -3.53 -6.24
CA PHE A 7 11.67 -3.37 -6.86
C PHE A 7 10.96 -4.72 -7.02
N THR A 8 11.66 -5.74 -7.51
CA THR A 8 11.10 -7.10 -7.62
C THR A 8 10.81 -7.73 -6.25
N ALA A 9 11.64 -7.46 -5.24
CA ALA A 9 11.42 -7.96 -3.88
C ALA A 9 10.18 -7.32 -3.23
N ILE A 10 10.02 -5.99 -3.34
CA ILE A 10 8.81 -5.30 -2.87
C ILE A 10 7.57 -5.80 -3.61
N ALA A 11 7.65 -6.01 -4.92
CA ALA A 11 6.54 -6.58 -5.68
C ALA A 11 6.14 -7.97 -5.16
N GLY A 12 7.11 -8.85 -4.92
CA GLY A 12 6.87 -10.18 -4.35
C GLY A 12 6.27 -10.14 -2.94
N LEU A 13 6.76 -9.23 -2.09
CA LEU A 13 6.21 -9.02 -0.75
C LEU A 13 4.77 -8.51 -0.81
N ALA A 14 4.49 -7.54 -1.68
CA ALA A 14 3.16 -6.98 -1.87
C ALA A 14 2.15 -8.04 -2.35
N LEU A 15 2.55 -8.87 -3.32
CA LEU A 15 1.75 -10.00 -3.79
C LEU A 15 1.52 -11.04 -2.69
N SER A 16 2.53 -11.32 -1.88
CA SER A 16 2.42 -12.25 -0.73
C SER A 16 1.40 -11.75 0.29
N ILE A 17 1.43 -10.46 0.64
CA ILE A 17 0.46 -9.85 1.55
C ILE A 17 -0.97 -9.93 0.97
N ALA A 18 -1.15 -9.65 -0.31
CA ALA A 18 -2.43 -9.80 -0.99
C ALA A 18 -2.92 -11.27 -0.93
N GLY A 19 -2.03 -12.22 -1.20
CA GLY A 19 -2.30 -13.66 -1.10
C GLY A 19 -2.72 -14.09 0.31
N PHE A 20 -2.03 -13.63 1.35
CA PHE A 20 -2.41 -13.90 2.73
C PHE A 20 -3.78 -13.30 3.08
N GLY A 21 -4.09 -12.08 2.61
CA GLY A 21 -5.42 -11.50 2.76
C GLY A 21 -6.52 -12.38 2.14
N ALA A 22 -6.28 -12.92 0.94
CA ALA A 22 -7.22 -13.83 0.29
C ALA A 22 -7.37 -15.18 1.03
N LEU A 23 -6.27 -15.73 1.57
CA LEU A 23 -6.31 -16.96 2.38
C LEU A 23 -7.14 -16.77 3.65
N VAL A 24 -6.98 -15.64 4.35
CA VAL A 24 -7.77 -15.31 5.54
C VAL A 24 -9.28 -15.28 5.22
N ALA A 25 -9.67 -14.70 4.08
CA ALA A 25 -11.06 -14.71 3.64
C ALA A 25 -11.59 -16.14 3.41
N THR A 26 -10.77 -17.02 2.81
CA THR A 26 -11.13 -18.42 2.56
C THR A 26 -11.31 -19.22 3.86
N PHE A 27 -10.41 -19.06 4.83
CA PHE A 27 -10.49 -19.80 6.10
C PHE A 27 -11.67 -19.39 6.98
N ARG A 28 -12.24 -18.20 6.78
CA ARG A 28 -13.43 -17.70 7.50
C ARG A 28 -14.65 -17.52 6.59
N ARG A 29 -14.75 -18.32 5.52
CA ARG A 29 -15.87 -18.24 4.57
C ARG A 29 -17.25 -18.31 5.22
N ASP A 30 -17.39 -19.07 6.30
CA ASP A 30 -18.65 -19.33 7.01
C ASP A 30 -18.82 -18.45 8.27
N ALA A 31 -17.88 -17.53 8.54
CA ALA A 31 -17.95 -16.64 9.69
C ALA A 31 -18.85 -15.42 9.42
N ALA A 32 -19.55 -14.93 10.45
CA ALA A 32 -20.18 -13.62 10.39
C ALA A 32 -19.08 -12.54 10.37
N TRP A 33 -19.07 -11.72 9.31
CA TRP A 33 -18.13 -10.62 9.18
C TRP A 33 -18.77 -9.30 9.57
N SER A 34 -18.07 -8.51 10.38
CA SER A 34 -18.37 -7.10 10.52
C SER A 34 -18.00 -6.35 9.22
N ARG A 35 -18.67 -5.22 8.97
CA ARG A 35 -18.33 -4.34 7.82
C ARG A 35 -16.85 -3.90 7.85
N THR A 36 -16.32 -3.66 9.05
CA THR A 36 -14.93 -3.23 9.26
C THR A 36 -13.91 -4.33 8.93
N GLU A 37 -14.22 -5.60 9.21
CA GLU A 37 -13.35 -6.72 8.82
C GLU A 37 -13.35 -6.94 7.30
N LEU A 38 -14.53 -6.89 6.66
CA LEU A 38 -14.64 -6.99 5.19
C LEU A 38 -13.89 -5.87 4.48
N TRP A 39 -14.08 -4.63 4.94
CA TRP A 39 -13.35 -3.49 4.40
C TRP A 39 -11.84 -3.68 4.56
N ARG A 40 -11.36 -4.12 5.74
CA ARG A 40 -9.93 -4.36 5.97
C ARG A 40 -9.35 -5.42 5.05
N LEU A 41 -10.02 -6.56 4.90
CA LEU A 41 -9.56 -7.64 4.00
C LEU A 41 -9.52 -7.18 2.55
N ARG A 42 -10.58 -6.51 2.08
CA ARG A 42 -10.62 -5.93 0.73
C ARG A 42 -9.49 -4.94 0.52
N SER A 43 -9.24 -4.07 1.50
CA SER A 43 -8.16 -3.08 1.45
C SER A 43 -6.78 -3.74 1.42
N ILE A 44 -6.53 -4.79 2.21
CA ILE A 44 -5.25 -5.54 2.17
C ILE A 44 -4.97 -6.06 0.76
N VAL A 45 -5.95 -6.71 0.14
CA VAL A 45 -5.80 -7.30 -1.20
C VAL A 45 -5.60 -6.22 -2.26
N LEU A 46 -6.48 -5.20 -2.28
CA LEU A 46 -6.39 -4.12 -3.27
C LEU A 46 -5.07 -3.34 -3.14
N LEU A 47 -4.70 -2.94 -1.93
CA LEU A 47 -3.45 -2.21 -1.68
C LEU A 47 -2.23 -3.08 -1.99
N GLY A 48 -2.26 -4.38 -1.67
CA GLY A 48 -1.19 -5.31 -2.03
C GLY A 48 -0.98 -5.37 -3.55
N PHE A 49 -2.05 -5.48 -4.33
CA PHE A 49 -1.92 -5.43 -5.80
C PHE A 49 -1.43 -4.08 -6.31
N VAL A 50 -1.95 -2.97 -5.78
CA VAL A 50 -1.48 -1.63 -6.15
C VAL A 50 0.02 -1.48 -5.85
N CYS A 51 0.47 -1.86 -4.66
CA CYS A 51 1.89 -1.85 -4.29
C CYS A 51 2.74 -2.73 -5.21
N MET A 52 2.24 -3.91 -5.59
CA MET A 52 2.94 -4.78 -6.54
C MET A 52 3.14 -4.08 -7.89
N PHE A 53 2.09 -3.51 -8.48
CA PHE A 53 2.20 -2.81 -9.76
C PHE A 53 3.08 -1.57 -9.66
N LEU A 54 2.97 -0.79 -8.59
CA LEU A 54 3.84 0.38 -8.37
C LEU A 54 5.31 -0.02 -8.21
N ALA A 55 5.60 -1.14 -7.56
CA ALA A 55 6.95 -1.65 -7.42
C ALA A 55 7.50 -2.21 -8.73
N LEU A 56 6.67 -2.78 -9.60
CA LEU A 56 7.09 -3.25 -10.92
C LEU A 56 7.23 -2.12 -11.96
N ALA A 57 6.46 -1.04 -11.83
CA ALA A 57 6.39 0.08 -12.76
C ALA A 57 7.74 0.72 -13.18
N PRO A 58 8.78 0.82 -12.33
CA PRO A 58 10.02 1.47 -12.72
C PRO A 58 10.72 0.80 -13.91
N LEU A 59 10.63 -0.53 -14.01
CA LEU A 59 11.28 -1.29 -15.09
C LEU A 59 10.67 -1.05 -16.48
N PRO A 60 9.34 -1.22 -16.71
CA PRO A 60 8.74 -0.90 -18.00
C PRO A 60 8.84 0.60 -18.32
N LEU A 61 8.75 1.48 -17.31
CA LEU A 61 8.95 2.92 -17.53
C LEU A 61 10.36 3.23 -18.02
N TYR A 62 11.39 2.62 -17.44
CA TYR A 62 12.78 2.74 -17.89
C TYR A 62 12.94 2.41 -19.37
N TYR A 63 12.33 1.32 -19.84
CA TYR A 63 12.37 0.96 -21.25
C TYR A 63 11.52 1.90 -22.13
N ALA A 64 10.38 2.37 -21.62
CA ALA A 64 9.50 3.30 -22.35
C ALA A 64 10.16 4.67 -22.59
N VAL A 65 11.06 5.10 -21.70
CA VAL A 65 11.82 6.36 -21.83
C VAL A 65 13.23 6.15 -22.40
N ALA A 66 13.42 5.09 -23.20
CA ALA A 66 14.68 4.78 -23.87
C ALA A 66 15.92 4.67 -22.95
N GLY A 67 15.70 4.23 -21.70
CA GLY A 67 16.76 4.04 -20.72
C GLY A 67 17.12 5.28 -19.89
N ASP A 68 16.35 6.36 -19.97
CA ASP A 68 16.50 7.50 -19.04
C ASP A 68 16.03 7.10 -17.63
N GLU A 69 17.01 6.73 -16.79
CA GLU A 69 16.76 6.29 -15.42
C GLU A 69 16.14 7.37 -14.55
N MET A 70 16.58 8.62 -14.68
CA MET A 70 16.05 9.72 -13.88
C MET A 70 14.59 9.97 -14.23
N LEU A 71 14.25 10.02 -15.52
CA LEU A 71 12.87 10.19 -15.96
C LEU A 71 11.97 9.03 -15.53
N ALA A 72 12.46 7.79 -15.61
CA ALA A 72 11.73 6.61 -15.14
C ALA A 72 11.42 6.66 -13.64
N ILE A 73 12.39 7.12 -12.82
CA ILE A 73 12.19 7.30 -11.38
C ILE A 73 11.16 8.39 -11.09
N ARG A 74 11.22 9.51 -11.82
CA ARG A 74 10.24 10.60 -11.68
C ARG A 74 8.83 10.14 -12.02
N LEU A 75 8.67 9.41 -13.13
CA LEU A 75 7.38 8.83 -13.54
C LEU A 75 6.87 7.80 -12.54
N SER A 76 7.74 6.94 -12.01
CA SER A 76 7.38 5.97 -10.97
C SER A 76 6.93 6.65 -9.68
N SER A 77 7.63 7.72 -9.28
CA SER A 77 7.27 8.53 -8.12
C SER A 77 5.95 9.27 -8.34
N LEU A 78 5.66 9.69 -9.57
CA LEU A 78 4.38 10.29 -9.93
C LEU A 78 3.23 9.27 -9.81
N LEU A 79 3.44 8.02 -10.23
CA LEU A 79 2.45 6.96 -10.04
C LEU A 79 2.17 6.69 -8.56
N LEU A 80 3.19 6.74 -7.69
CA LEU A 80 3.02 6.68 -6.24
C LEU A 80 2.14 7.82 -5.74
N VAL A 81 2.44 9.06 -6.13
CA VAL A 81 1.63 10.24 -5.77
C VAL A 81 0.18 10.07 -6.19
N ILE A 82 -0.07 9.61 -7.43
CA ILE A 82 -1.44 9.39 -7.94
C ILE A 82 -2.17 8.36 -7.09
N ALA A 83 -1.52 7.24 -6.75
CA ALA A 83 -2.12 6.20 -5.92
C ALA A 83 -2.43 6.69 -4.50
N GLU A 84 -1.53 7.46 -3.89
CA GLU A 84 -1.70 8.03 -2.55
C GLU A 84 -2.80 9.09 -2.52
N VAL A 85 -2.87 9.98 -3.52
CA VAL A 85 -3.94 10.97 -3.66
C VAL A 85 -5.29 10.28 -3.86
N TRP A 86 -5.34 9.22 -4.66
CA TRP A 86 -6.56 8.43 -4.84
C TRP A 86 -7.03 7.81 -3.51
N GLU A 87 -6.12 7.28 -2.71
CA GLU A 87 -6.46 6.71 -1.40
C GLU A 87 -6.96 7.77 -0.41
N VAL A 88 -6.30 8.93 -0.35
CA VAL A 88 -6.75 10.07 0.47
C VAL A 88 -8.14 10.53 0.06
N ARG A 89 -8.43 10.60 -1.24
CA ARG A 89 -9.75 10.94 -1.76
C ARG A 89 -10.81 9.95 -1.31
N ASN A 90 -10.52 8.64 -1.40
CA ASN A 90 -11.46 7.60 -0.95
C ASN A 90 -11.71 7.69 0.56
N ALA A 91 -10.66 7.84 1.37
CA ALA A 91 -10.79 7.99 2.82
C ALA A 91 -11.59 9.25 3.21
N LEU A 92 -11.44 10.35 2.47
CA LEU A 92 -12.21 11.57 2.67
C LEU A 92 -13.68 11.45 2.23
N ALA A 93 -13.96 10.66 1.20
CA ALA A 93 -15.31 10.39 0.73
C ALA A 93 -16.06 9.50 1.73
N GLU A 94 -15.38 8.49 2.27
CA GLU A 94 -15.92 7.55 3.24
C GLU A 94 -15.93 8.12 4.67
N ARG A 95 -15.41 9.34 4.91
CA ARG A 95 -15.14 9.91 6.25
C ARG A 95 -16.30 9.84 7.26
N ASN A 96 -17.54 9.84 6.78
CA ASN A 96 -18.75 9.79 7.61
C ASN A 96 -19.07 8.37 8.11
N GLU A 97 -18.50 7.34 7.49
CA GLU A 97 -18.67 5.93 7.87
C GLU A 97 -17.68 5.50 8.97
N TRP A 98 -16.65 6.32 9.21
CA TRP A 98 -15.61 6.04 10.21
C TRP A 98 -16.05 6.47 11.61
N GLN A 99 -15.95 5.55 12.56
CA GLN A 99 -16.37 5.78 13.96
C GLN A 99 -15.52 6.85 14.69
N SER A 100 -14.30 7.14 14.24
CA SER A 100 -13.39 8.09 14.89
C SER A 100 -12.84 9.14 13.92
N ARG A 101 -13.16 10.40 14.14
CA ARG A 101 -12.63 11.54 13.36
C ARG A 101 -11.13 11.73 13.57
N ASP A 102 -10.60 11.41 14.75
CA ASP A 102 -9.17 11.52 15.04
C ASP A 102 -8.34 10.51 14.25
N TRP A 103 -8.88 9.30 14.04
CA TRP A 103 -8.25 8.30 13.19
C TRP A 103 -8.10 8.81 11.76
N VAL A 104 -9.19 9.36 11.18
CA VAL A 104 -9.20 9.90 9.82
C VAL A 104 -8.18 11.04 9.70
N ARG A 105 -8.13 11.95 10.67
CA ARG A 105 -7.16 13.06 10.69
C ARG A 105 -5.71 12.57 10.69
N ARG A 106 -5.36 11.61 11.54
CA ARG A 106 -4.00 11.05 11.61
C ARG A 106 -3.62 10.32 10.32
N TYR A 107 -4.56 9.54 9.77
CA TYR A 107 -4.37 8.84 8.52
C TYR A 107 -4.11 9.81 7.36
N ILE A 108 -4.93 10.86 7.23
CA ILE A 108 -4.74 11.91 6.21
C ILE A 108 -3.39 12.62 6.39
N ALA A 109 -2.98 12.92 7.62
CA ALA A 109 -1.70 13.58 7.88
C ALA A 109 -0.50 12.73 7.42
N VAL A 110 -0.53 11.42 7.68
CA VAL A 110 0.50 10.49 7.21
C VAL A 110 0.49 10.41 5.69
N ALA A 111 -0.68 10.25 5.07
CA ALA A 111 -0.80 10.15 3.61
C ALA A 111 -0.39 11.45 2.91
N ALA A 112 -0.73 12.63 3.45
CA ALA A 112 -0.29 13.91 2.93
C ALA A 112 1.24 14.07 3.01
N SER A 113 1.86 13.55 4.08
CA SER A 113 3.32 13.55 4.23
C SER A 113 3.99 12.64 3.20
N GLN A 114 3.39 11.48 2.90
CA GLN A 114 3.86 10.58 1.83
C GLN A 114 3.73 11.23 0.45
N VAL A 115 2.59 11.87 0.16
CA VAL A 115 2.39 12.61 -1.08
C VAL A 115 3.45 13.71 -1.25
N ALA A 116 3.71 14.50 -0.21
CA ALA A 116 4.73 15.55 -0.25
C ALA A 116 6.14 14.97 -0.47
N PHE A 117 6.47 13.86 0.21
CA PHE A 117 7.74 13.15 0.04
C PHE A 117 7.92 12.61 -1.39
N ASN A 118 6.89 11.99 -1.96
CA ASN A 118 6.96 11.46 -3.32
C ASN A 118 6.95 12.57 -4.38
N LEU A 119 6.24 13.69 -4.14
CA LEU A 119 6.33 14.89 -4.99
C LEU A 119 7.73 15.49 -4.99
N LEU A 120 8.40 15.54 -3.83
CA LEU A 120 9.80 15.92 -3.76
C LEU A 120 10.65 14.97 -4.64
N ASN A 121 10.38 13.67 -4.59
CA ASN A 121 11.11 12.73 -5.43
C ASN A 121 10.76 12.83 -6.93
N VAL A 122 9.56 13.28 -7.30
CA VAL A 122 9.23 13.62 -8.69
C VAL A 122 10.12 14.75 -9.20
N ALA A 123 10.48 15.72 -8.35
CA ALA A 123 11.43 16.76 -8.72
C ALA A 123 12.88 16.24 -8.77
N LEU A 124 13.30 15.46 -7.78
CA LEU A 124 14.70 15.04 -7.62
C LEU A 124 15.11 13.83 -8.48
N GLY A 125 14.21 12.88 -8.74
CA GLY A 125 14.51 11.66 -9.50
C GLY A 125 15.48 10.71 -8.78
N SER A 126 15.42 10.62 -7.45
CA SER A 126 16.32 9.77 -6.65
C SER A 126 15.78 8.36 -6.47
N VAL A 127 16.61 7.36 -6.81
CA VAL A 127 16.28 5.94 -6.64
C VAL A 127 16.02 5.59 -5.17
N TRP A 128 16.81 6.16 -4.25
CA TRP A 128 16.69 5.89 -2.82
C TRP A 128 15.38 6.39 -2.24
N LEU A 129 14.97 7.59 -2.65
CA LEU A 129 13.68 8.15 -2.22
C LEU A 129 12.52 7.33 -2.79
N LEU A 130 12.62 6.85 -4.03
CA LEU A 130 11.61 5.94 -4.62
C LEU A 130 11.52 4.64 -3.82
N MET A 131 12.66 4.05 -3.46
CA MET A 131 12.70 2.82 -2.66
C MET A 131 12.05 3.02 -1.28
N ILE A 132 12.33 4.15 -0.61
CA ILE A 132 11.70 4.51 0.66
C ILE A 132 10.18 4.73 0.48
N GLY A 133 9.77 5.41 -0.58
CA GLY A 133 8.35 5.61 -0.92
C GLY A 133 7.62 4.29 -1.09
N LEU A 134 8.19 3.35 -1.84
CA LEU A 134 7.62 2.01 -2.02
C LEU A 134 7.56 1.20 -0.72
N LEU A 135 8.60 1.27 0.11
CA LEU A 135 8.65 0.56 1.39
C LEU A 135 7.60 1.10 2.37
N THR A 136 7.50 2.42 2.49
CA THR A 136 6.50 3.07 3.34
C THR A 136 5.09 2.79 2.85
N ARG A 137 4.88 2.76 1.52
CA ARG A 137 3.62 2.33 0.90
C ARG A 137 3.25 0.90 1.26
N LEU A 138 4.19 -0.04 1.17
CA LEU A 138 4.00 -1.45 1.54
C LEU A 138 3.63 -1.63 3.03
N SER A 139 4.13 -0.75 3.90
CA SER A 139 3.81 -0.80 5.33
C SER A 139 2.30 -0.68 5.60
N HIS A 140 1.53 -0.01 4.74
CA HIS A 140 0.11 0.19 4.94
C HIS A 140 -0.70 -1.13 4.92
N PRO A 141 -0.69 -1.93 3.83
CA PRO A 141 -1.35 -3.24 3.83
C PRO A 141 -0.74 -4.21 4.86
N ALA A 142 0.57 -4.13 5.14
CA ALA A 142 1.18 -4.95 6.18
C ALA A 142 0.61 -4.67 7.58
N LEU A 143 0.45 -3.39 7.95
CA LEU A 143 -0.14 -2.99 9.23
C LEU A 143 -1.62 -3.36 9.32
N LEU A 144 -2.38 -3.26 8.21
CA LEU A 144 -3.76 -3.75 8.16
C LEU A 144 -3.82 -5.26 8.41
N PHE A 145 -2.92 -6.02 7.78
CA PHE A 145 -2.82 -7.46 7.98
C PHE A 145 -2.46 -7.84 9.42
N ILE A 146 -1.51 -7.14 10.05
CA ILE A 146 -1.18 -7.34 11.48
C ILE A 146 -2.40 -7.09 12.37
N ARG A 147 -3.21 -6.07 12.09
CA ARG A 147 -4.45 -5.82 12.84
C ARG A 147 -5.46 -6.94 12.65
N VAL A 148 -5.60 -7.46 11.44
CA VAL A 148 -6.42 -8.66 11.19
C VAL A 148 -5.91 -9.81 12.05
N LEU A 149 -4.62 -10.12 12.06
CA LEU A 149 -4.08 -11.20 12.90
C LEU A 149 -4.31 -11.02 14.41
N ARG A 150 -4.25 -9.78 14.91
CA ARG A 150 -4.53 -9.49 16.33
C ARG A 150 -6.00 -9.72 16.69
N ASP A 151 -6.91 -9.33 15.81
CA ASP A 151 -8.34 -9.55 16.00
C ASP A 151 -8.71 -11.05 15.88
N PHE A 152 -7.84 -11.84 15.24
CA PHE A 152 -8.02 -13.28 15.04
C PHE A 152 -7.56 -14.16 16.22
N GLN A 153 -7.08 -13.61 17.33
CA GLN A 153 -6.72 -14.43 18.51
C GLN A 153 -7.97 -15.20 18.97
N PRO A 154 -8.02 -16.54 18.78
CA PRO A 154 -9.16 -17.32 19.28
C PRO A 154 -9.12 -17.31 20.81
N PRO A 155 -10.27 -17.40 21.50
CA PRO A 155 -10.26 -17.64 22.93
C PRO A 155 -9.42 -18.89 23.19
N ILE A 156 -8.40 -18.76 24.05
CA ILE A 156 -7.60 -19.89 24.48
C ILE A 156 -8.56 -20.80 25.25
N ALA A 157 -8.77 -22.03 24.77
CA ALA A 157 -9.59 -22.99 25.48
C ALA A 157 -8.97 -23.26 26.86
N GLY A 158 -9.53 -22.66 27.92
CA GLY A 158 -9.01 -22.81 29.28
C GLY A 158 -9.22 -21.65 30.27
N GLU A 159 -9.83 -20.53 29.89
CA GLU A 159 -10.28 -19.47 30.83
C GLU A 159 -11.79 -19.26 30.79
#